data_AF-R9KS73-F1
#
_entry.id   AF-R9KS73-F1
#
_cell.length_a   1.000
_cell.length_b   1.000
_cell.length_c   1.000
_cell.angle_alpha   90.00
_cell.angle_beta   90.00
_cell.angle_gamma   90.00
#
_symmetry.space_group_name_H-M   'P 1'
#
loop_
_entity.id
_entity.type
_entity.pdbx_description
1 polymer ?
#
loop_
_entity_poly.entity_id
_entity_poly.type
_entity_poly.pdbx_seq_one_letter_code
_entity_poly.pdbx_strand_id
1 'polypeptide(L)'
;MRVTDQIINETARRAGVPVNMSLVDYLNKSQKDDFSDVFGTEASTNLAKKNSYEKLEKKAEELVKNAQAFLAEGQDSMFAKAKESGDYEEVYSQVEKLLDSYNATLKSLKGSSSTLDSYYSQMLKDAAGENSEALKAAGITIGKDGTLSIDKEKLKELDKESLEKLFGPSGTFTEKIAFLGERVADNAGANALSYSSKYNASGNSYAAFGSKYDIWG
;
A
#
# COMPACT_ATOMS: atom_id res chain seq x y z
N MET A 1 -52.39 20.72 18.89
CA MET A 1 -52.15 20.85 20.35
C MET A 1 -50.68 20.50 20.58
N ARG A 2 -49.82 21.48 20.88
CA ARG A 2 -48.39 21.23 21.14
C ARG A 2 -48.26 20.75 22.58
N VAL A 3 -47.85 19.51 22.79
CA VAL A 3 -47.42 19.04 24.11
C VAL A 3 -46.10 19.77 24.38
N THR A 4 -46.15 20.79 25.21
CA THR A 4 -45.00 21.62 25.57
C THR A 4 -43.99 20.76 26.32
N ASP A 5 -42.69 21.00 26.06
CA ASP A 5 -41.56 20.26 26.65
C ASP A 5 -41.62 20.16 28.18
N GLN A 6 -42.31 21.11 28.84
CA GLN A 6 -42.58 21.10 30.27
C GLN A 6 -43.35 19.84 30.74
N ILE A 7 -44.36 19.39 30.00
CA ILE A 7 -45.18 18.21 30.38
C ILE A 7 -44.39 16.91 30.18
N ILE A 8 -43.56 16.84 29.13
CA ILE A 8 -42.68 15.69 28.86
C ILE A 8 -41.62 15.59 29.98
N ASN A 9 -41.07 16.73 30.41
CA ASN A 9 -40.08 16.79 31.48
C ASN A 9 -40.66 16.37 32.84
N GLU A 10 -41.89 16.79 33.15
CA GLU A 10 -42.59 16.38 34.39
C GLU A 10 -42.94 14.90 34.40
N THR A 11 -43.35 14.34 33.26
CA THR A 11 -43.70 12.92 33.15
C THR A 11 -42.48 12.03 33.36
N ALA A 12 -41.34 12.39 32.77
CA ALA A 12 -40.08 11.67 32.98
C ALA A 12 -39.58 11.81 34.43
N ARG A 13 -39.76 12.98 35.06
CA ARG A 13 -39.42 13.19 36.48
C ARG A 13 -40.29 12.36 37.42
N ARG A 14 -41.60 12.21 37.14
CA ARG A 14 -42.51 11.30 37.87
C ARG A 14 -42.15 9.82 37.67
N ALA A 15 -41.65 9.46 36.50
CA ALA A 15 -41.20 8.10 36.19
C ALA A 15 -39.81 7.77 36.76
N GLY A 16 -39.15 8.70 37.46
CA GLY A 16 -37.79 8.51 38.00
C GLY A 16 -36.70 8.45 36.92
N VAL A 17 -37.01 8.86 35.69
CA VAL A 17 -36.07 8.86 34.58
C VAL A 17 -35.33 10.21 34.58
N PRO A 18 -33.99 10.22 34.52
CA PRO A 18 -33.21 11.46 34.50
C PRO A 18 -33.56 12.27 33.26
N VAL A 19 -34.04 13.49 33.49
CA VAL A 19 -34.37 14.46 32.45
C VAL A 19 -33.16 15.33 32.20
N ASN A 20 -32.70 15.35 30.93
CA ASN A 20 -31.43 15.89 30.45
C ASN A 20 -30.19 15.01 30.67
N MET A 21 -30.28 13.70 30.45
CA MET A 21 -29.09 12.91 30.16
C MET A 21 -29.21 12.32 28.77
N SER A 22 -28.23 12.61 27.91
CA SER A 22 -28.10 11.87 26.66
C SER A 22 -27.82 10.40 26.99
N LEU A 23 -28.13 9.50 26.06
CA LEU A 23 -27.72 8.09 26.17
C LEU A 23 -26.22 7.96 26.46
N VAL A 24 -25.41 8.87 25.94
CA VAL A 24 -23.96 8.95 26.17
C VAL A 24 -23.65 9.25 27.64
N ASP A 25 -24.36 10.20 28.26
CA ASP A 25 -24.18 10.55 29.68
C ASP A 25 -24.60 9.41 30.60
N TYR A 26 -25.63 8.64 30.23
CA TYR A 26 -26.08 7.47 30.99
C TYR A 26 -25.09 6.31 30.92
N LEU A 27 -24.55 6.05 29.73
CA LEU A 27 -23.54 5.02 29.52
C LEU A 27 -22.23 5.38 30.25
N ASN A 28 -21.77 6.63 30.17
CA ASN A 28 -20.58 7.10 30.90
C ASN A 28 -20.72 7.05 32.43
N LYS A 29 -21.94 7.14 32.96
CA LYS A 29 -22.18 7.10 34.42
C LYS A 29 -22.22 5.68 35.00
N SER A 30 -22.45 4.66 34.17
CA SER A 30 -22.82 3.31 34.63
C SER A 30 -21.68 2.28 34.62
N GLN A 31 -20.50 2.60 34.06
CA GLN A 31 -19.36 1.69 34.08
C GLN A 31 -18.08 2.39 34.55
N LYS A 32 -17.41 1.75 35.51
CA LYS A 32 -16.03 2.05 35.92
C LYS A 32 -14.99 1.53 34.91
N ASP A 33 -15.45 0.86 33.86
CA ASP A 33 -14.65 0.48 32.70
C ASP A 33 -15.00 1.46 31.59
N ASP A 34 -14.01 2.26 31.23
CA ASP A 34 -14.14 3.39 30.32
C ASP A 34 -14.59 2.86 28.94
N PHE A 35 -15.64 3.43 28.35
CA PHE A 35 -16.09 3.10 26.99
C PHE A 35 -14.95 3.38 25.97
N SER A 36 -14.01 4.24 26.37
CA SER A 36 -12.75 4.51 25.66
C SER A 36 -11.79 3.31 25.66
N ASP A 37 -11.89 2.36 26.59
CA ASP A 37 -11.03 1.18 26.65
C ASP A 37 -11.58 0.04 25.77
N VAL A 38 -12.90 0.01 25.56
CA VAL A 38 -13.58 -0.91 24.63
C VAL A 38 -13.39 -0.49 23.17
N PHE A 39 -13.25 0.81 22.88
CA PHE A 39 -13.07 1.33 21.50
C PHE A 39 -11.71 2.01 21.22
N GLY A 40 -10.93 2.39 22.22
CA GLY A 40 -9.72 3.23 22.08
C GLY A 40 -8.41 2.46 21.88
N THR A 41 -8.28 1.27 22.47
CA THR A 41 -7.22 0.31 22.09
C THR A 41 -7.43 -0.19 20.66
N GLU A 42 -8.67 -0.43 20.25
CA GLU A 42 -8.99 -0.76 18.86
C GLU A 42 -8.77 0.44 17.91
N ALA A 43 -9.12 1.67 18.29
CA ALA A 43 -8.90 2.84 17.44
C ALA A 43 -7.40 3.14 17.19
N SER A 44 -6.57 3.05 18.22
CA SER A 44 -5.12 3.28 18.11
C SER A 44 -4.40 2.17 17.32
N THR A 45 -4.79 0.91 17.53
CA THR A 45 -4.26 -0.22 16.74
C THR A 45 -4.75 -0.20 15.29
N ASN A 46 -6.00 0.18 15.03
CA ASN A 46 -6.53 0.36 13.68
C ASN A 46 -5.84 1.53 12.95
N LEU A 47 -5.56 2.64 13.64
CA LEU A 47 -4.77 3.73 13.06
C LEU A 47 -3.34 3.30 12.71
N ALA A 48 -2.69 2.51 13.59
CA ALA A 48 -1.35 1.98 13.31
C ALA A 48 -1.35 1.02 12.11
N LYS A 49 -2.37 0.16 12.00
CA LYS A 49 -2.57 -0.74 10.85
C LYS A 49 -2.85 0.03 9.57
N LYS A 50 -3.76 1.01 9.60
CA LYS A 50 -4.03 1.92 8.48
C LYS A 50 -2.73 2.56 7.99
N ASN A 51 -1.98 3.20 8.87
CA ASN A 51 -0.72 3.87 8.51
C ASN A 51 0.33 2.90 7.94
N SER A 52 0.31 1.64 8.37
CA SER A 52 1.20 0.60 7.84
C SER A 52 0.81 0.20 6.42
N TYR A 53 -0.49 0.06 6.15
CA TYR A 53 -1.00 -0.22 4.81
C TYR A 53 -0.84 0.97 3.86
N GLU A 54 -1.09 2.22 4.28
CA GLU A 54 -0.80 3.41 3.45
C GLU A 54 0.68 3.51 3.06
N LYS A 55 1.59 3.10 3.95
CA LYS A 55 3.03 3.03 3.64
C LYS A 55 3.36 1.90 2.68
N LEU A 56 2.68 0.75 2.79
CA LEU A 56 2.84 -0.37 1.86
C LEU A 56 2.34 0.02 0.47
N GLU A 57 1.16 0.64 0.39
CA GLU A 57 0.55 1.16 -0.84
C GLU A 57 1.53 2.07 -1.57
N LYS A 58 2.04 3.12 -0.91
CA LYS A 58 3.01 4.05 -1.52
C LYS A 58 4.27 3.37 -2.05
N LYS A 59 4.83 2.42 -1.30
CA LYS A 59 6.03 1.68 -1.74
C LYS A 59 5.74 0.80 -2.95
N ALA A 60 4.56 0.19 -2.96
CA ALA A 60 4.11 -0.62 -4.09
C ALA A 60 3.82 0.25 -5.32
N GLU A 61 3.21 1.42 -5.16
CA GLU A 61 3.06 2.41 -6.23
C GLU A 61 4.42 2.88 -6.78
N GLU A 62 5.41 3.11 -5.92
CA GLU A 62 6.78 3.41 -6.35
C GLU A 62 7.41 2.25 -7.12
N LEU A 63 7.17 1.00 -6.70
CA LEU A 63 7.59 -0.20 -7.43
C LEU A 63 6.96 -0.26 -8.81
N VAL A 64 5.64 -0.08 -8.91
CA VAL A 64 4.89 -0.05 -10.17
C VAL A 64 5.44 1.03 -11.09
N LYS A 65 5.58 2.26 -10.58
CA LYS A 65 6.11 3.39 -11.36
C LYS A 65 7.51 3.09 -11.89
N ASN A 66 8.39 2.54 -11.06
CA ASN A 66 9.76 2.24 -11.48
C ASN A 66 9.82 1.11 -12.50
N ALA A 67 8.93 0.12 -12.39
CA ALA A 67 8.82 -0.99 -13.33
C ALA A 67 8.22 -0.52 -14.68
N GLN A 68 7.11 0.21 -14.64
CA GLN A 68 6.44 0.75 -15.83
C GLN A 68 7.34 1.68 -16.64
N ALA A 69 8.28 2.38 -16.01
CA ALA A 69 9.25 3.21 -16.72
C ALA A 69 10.05 2.41 -17.77
N PHE A 70 10.37 1.13 -17.49
CA PHE A 70 11.06 0.26 -18.45
C PHE A 70 10.13 -0.35 -19.51
N LEU A 71 8.83 -0.44 -19.21
CA LEU A 71 7.82 -1.01 -20.12
C LEU A 71 7.34 0.00 -21.18
N ALA A 72 7.78 1.25 -21.10
CA ALA A 72 7.49 2.26 -22.11
C ALA A 72 8.06 1.82 -23.47
N GLU A 73 7.23 1.81 -24.51
CA GLU A 73 7.61 1.46 -25.88
C GLU A 73 7.74 2.70 -26.77
N GLY A 74 8.39 2.52 -27.92
CA GLY A 74 8.58 3.57 -28.93
C GLY A 74 9.85 4.39 -28.76
N GLN A 75 10.01 5.43 -29.59
CA GLN A 75 11.24 6.23 -29.65
C GLN A 75 11.49 7.06 -28.39
N ASP A 76 10.45 7.34 -27.60
CA ASP A 76 10.57 8.06 -26.34
C ASP A 76 10.96 7.18 -25.15
N SER A 77 11.04 5.85 -25.33
CA SER A 77 11.47 4.93 -24.28
C SER A 77 12.92 5.16 -23.87
N MET A 78 13.25 4.86 -22.61
CA MET A 78 14.61 5.01 -22.10
C MET A 78 15.62 4.16 -22.88
N PHE A 79 15.22 2.96 -23.31
CA PHE A 79 16.09 2.08 -24.10
C PHE A 79 16.30 2.60 -25.51
N ALA A 80 15.26 3.16 -26.17
CA ALA A 80 15.43 3.80 -27.48
C ALA A 80 16.35 5.02 -27.40
N LYS A 81 16.14 5.89 -26.41
CA LYS A 81 17.00 7.06 -26.17
C LYS A 81 18.44 6.68 -25.85
N ALA A 82 18.64 5.66 -25.02
CA ALA A 82 19.98 5.17 -24.67
C ALA A 82 20.70 4.53 -25.87
N LYS A 83 19.97 3.85 -26.75
CA LYS A 83 20.53 3.31 -28.01
C LYS A 83 20.95 4.41 -28.98
N GLU A 84 20.16 5.48 -29.08
CA GLU A 84 20.45 6.61 -29.97
C GLU A 84 21.63 7.46 -29.46
N SER A 85 21.65 7.77 -28.16
CA SER A 85 22.69 8.59 -27.53
C SER A 85 23.98 7.82 -27.22
N GLY A 86 23.89 6.50 -27.05
CA GLY A 86 24.95 5.66 -26.50
C GLY A 86 25.13 5.77 -24.98
N ASP A 87 24.32 6.59 -24.30
CA ASP A 87 24.38 6.81 -22.85
C ASP A 87 23.28 6.00 -22.13
N TYR A 88 23.72 5.11 -21.23
CA TYR A 88 22.85 4.22 -20.45
C TYR A 88 22.78 4.60 -18.96
N GLU A 89 23.34 5.74 -18.54
CA GLU A 89 23.33 6.13 -17.12
C GLU A 89 21.90 6.29 -16.56
N GLU A 90 20.96 6.79 -17.37
CA GLU A 90 19.54 6.83 -16.98
C GLU A 90 18.96 5.43 -16.73
N VAL A 91 19.28 4.47 -17.60
CA VAL A 91 18.84 3.08 -17.49
C VAL A 91 19.41 2.45 -16.21
N TYR A 92 20.70 2.62 -15.93
CA TYR A 92 21.32 2.07 -14.72
C TYR A 92 20.73 2.70 -13.44
N SER A 93 20.54 4.03 -13.44
CA SER A 93 19.90 4.74 -12.33
C SER A 93 18.48 4.22 -12.09
N GLN A 94 17.75 3.92 -13.16
CA GLN A 94 16.40 3.39 -13.05
C GLN A 94 16.38 1.95 -12.56
N VAL A 95 17.38 1.12 -12.89
CA VAL A 95 17.53 -0.24 -12.36
C VAL A 95 17.72 -0.19 -10.85
N GLU A 96 18.58 0.70 -10.35
CA GLU A 96 18.78 0.88 -8.91
C GLU A 96 17.47 1.23 -8.19
N LYS A 97 16.72 2.20 -8.72
CA LYS A 97 15.42 2.60 -8.15
C LYS A 97 14.41 1.45 -8.14
N LEU A 98 14.39 0.63 -9.19
CA LEU A 98 13.51 -0.54 -9.28
C LEU A 98 13.86 -1.58 -8.19
N LEU A 99 15.15 -1.87 -8.01
CA LEU A 99 15.59 -2.83 -6.99
C LEU A 99 15.34 -2.31 -5.57
N ASP A 100 15.55 -1.02 -5.34
CA ASP A 100 15.27 -0.38 -4.06
C ASP A 100 13.78 -0.42 -3.72
N SER A 101 12.90 -0.07 -4.66
CA SER A 101 11.45 -0.15 -4.44
C SER A 101 10.94 -1.59 -4.30
N TYR A 102 11.54 -2.54 -5.04
CA TYR A 102 11.27 -3.97 -4.86
C TYR A 102 11.61 -4.42 -3.44
N ASN A 103 12.81 -4.11 -2.96
CA ASN A 103 13.27 -4.46 -1.62
C ASN A 103 12.42 -3.79 -0.53
N ALA A 104 12.06 -2.52 -0.73
CA ALA A 104 11.22 -1.77 0.19
C ALA A 104 9.82 -2.38 0.31
N THR A 105 9.24 -2.81 -0.81
CA THR A 105 7.93 -3.48 -0.87
C THR A 105 7.99 -4.85 -0.22
N LEU A 106 8.98 -5.67 -0.57
CA LEU A 106 9.20 -7.00 0.02
C LEU A 106 9.38 -6.93 1.54
N LYS A 107 10.12 -5.94 2.03
CA LYS A 107 10.31 -5.71 3.47
C LYS A 107 9.01 -5.30 4.17
N SER A 108 8.19 -4.45 3.55
CA SER A 108 6.89 -4.09 4.12
C SER A 108 5.94 -5.29 4.18
N LEU A 109 5.89 -6.12 3.13
CA LEU A 109 5.05 -7.32 3.09
C LEU A 109 5.42 -8.33 4.19
N LYS A 110 6.72 -8.55 4.43
CA LYS A 110 7.21 -9.43 5.52
C LYS A 110 6.87 -8.92 6.93
N GLY A 111 6.66 -7.61 7.08
CA GLY A 111 6.25 -7.02 8.35
C GLY A 111 4.77 -7.27 8.69
N SER A 112 4.00 -7.81 7.75
CA SER A 112 2.58 -8.12 7.91
C SER A 112 2.35 -9.57 8.34
N SER A 113 1.25 -9.80 9.06
CA SER A 113 0.75 -11.13 9.42
C SER A 113 -0.36 -11.63 8.48
N SER A 114 -0.66 -10.87 7.42
CA SER A 114 -1.68 -11.23 6.42
C SER A 114 -1.22 -12.38 5.52
N THR A 115 -2.10 -13.35 5.30
CA THR A 115 -1.88 -14.45 4.35
C THR A 115 -1.68 -13.94 2.92
N LEU A 116 -2.43 -12.90 2.52
CA LEU A 116 -2.29 -12.31 1.18
C LEU A 116 -0.95 -11.59 1.04
N ASP A 117 -0.47 -10.91 2.07
CA ASP A 117 0.82 -10.21 2.03
C ASP A 117 1.97 -11.23 1.96
N SER A 118 1.83 -12.36 2.65
CA SER A 118 2.76 -13.50 2.55
C SER A 118 2.76 -14.10 1.15
N TYR A 119 1.58 -14.26 0.53
CA TYR A 119 1.45 -14.71 -0.84
C TYR A 119 2.14 -13.77 -1.83
N TYR A 120 1.88 -12.46 -1.75
CA TYR A 120 2.56 -11.49 -2.61
C TYR A 120 4.07 -11.43 -2.37
N SER A 121 4.51 -11.56 -1.12
CA SER A 121 5.94 -11.68 -0.81
C SER A 121 6.55 -12.90 -1.50
N GLN A 122 5.86 -14.03 -1.53
CA GLN A 122 6.32 -15.23 -2.22
C GLN A 122 6.35 -15.04 -3.74
N MET A 123 5.28 -14.50 -4.32
CA MET A 123 5.20 -14.23 -5.76
C MET A 123 6.31 -13.28 -6.25
N LEU A 124 6.65 -12.25 -5.47
CA LEU A 124 7.77 -11.36 -5.80
C LEU A 124 9.12 -12.09 -5.77
N LYS A 125 9.31 -13.02 -4.84
CA LYS A 125 10.53 -13.86 -4.77
C LYS A 125 10.58 -14.84 -5.93
N ASP A 126 9.46 -15.43 -6.29
CA ASP A 126 9.36 -16.38 -7.39
C ASP A 126 9.67 -15.67 -8.72
N ALA A 127 9.14 -14.45 -8.93
CA ALA A 127 9.48 -13.64 -10.10
C ALA A 127 11.00 -13.36 -10.22
N ALA A 128 11.68 -13.11 -9.10
CA ALA A 128 13.13 -12.97 -9.07
C ALA A 128 13.84 -14.32 -9.28
N GLY A 129 13.36 -15.40 -8.69
CA GLY A 129 13.91 -16.76 -8.82
C GLY A 129 13.84 -17.29 -10.25
N GLU A 130 12.71 -17.10 -10.92
CA GLU A 130 12.49 -17.46 -12.33
C GLU A 130 13.46 -16.73 -13.27
N ASN A 131 13.89 -15.52 -12.90
CA ASN A 131 14.84 -14.71 -13.67
C ASN A 131 16.26 -14.74 -13.09
N SER A 132 16.56 -15.68 -12.20
CA SER A 132 17.80 -15.70 -11.41
C SER A 132 19.09 -15.75 -12.25
N GLU A 133 19.10 -16.49 -13.36
CA GLU A 133 20.26 -16.57 -14.25
C GLU A 133 20.55 -15.23 -14.93
N ALA A 134 19.52 -14.57 -15.46
CA ALA A 134 19.64 -13.28 -16.12
C ALA A 134 19.99 -12.17 -15.12
N LEU A 135 19.37 -12.17 -13.93
CA LEU A 135 19.71 -11.25 -12.84
C LEU A 135 21.17 -11.43 -12.41
N LYS A 136 21.64 -12.67 -12.26
CA LYS A 136 23.03 -12.95 -11.90
C LYS A 136 24.01 -12.49 -12.97
N ALA A 137 23.69 -12.68 -14.24
CA ALA A 137 24.49 -12.17 -15.36
C ALA A 137 24.59 -10.63 -15.32
N ALA A 138 23.50 -9.96 -14.94
CA ALA A 138 23.44 -8.52 -14.74
C ALA A 138 24.14 -8.01 -13.45
N GLY A 139 24.82 -8.89 -12.69
CA GLY A 139 25.46 -8.53 -11.43
C GLY A 139 24.50 -8.41 -10.25
N ILE A 140 23.27 -8.90 -10.37
CA ILE A 140 22.26 -8.85 -9.31
C ILE A 140 22.24 -10.17 -8.54
N THR A 141 22.42 -10.08 -7.23
CA THR A 141 22.41 -11.21 -6.31
C THR A 141 21.08 -11.26 -5.56
N ILE A 142 20.46 -12.43 -5.53
CA ILE A 142 19.25 -12.71 -4.75
C ILE A 142 19.66 -13.24 -3.37
N GLY A 143 19.32 -12.50 -2.32
CA GLY A 143 19.51 -12.89 -0.94
C GLY A 143 18.59 -14.04 -0.53
N LYS A 144 18.93 -14.74 0.57
CA LYS A 144 18.10 -15.84 1.11
C LYS A 144 16.69 -15.41 1.47
N ASP A 145 16.53 -14.15 1.82
CA ASP A 145 15.24 -13.55 2.16
C ASP A 145 14.49 -13.03 0.92
N GLY A 146 15.09 -13.14 -0.27
CA GLY A 146 14.54 -12.67 -1.54
C GLY A 146 14.90 -11.24 -1.90
N THR A 147 15.67 -10.52 -1.08
CA THR A 147 16.13 -9.16 -1.43
C THR A 147 17.14 -9.20 -2.58
N LEU A 148 17.17 -8.13 -3.38
CA LEU A 148 18.04 -7.98 -4.54
C LEU A 148 19.16 -6.99 -4.22
N SER A 149 20.40 -7.36 -4.52
CA SER A 149 21.56 -6.48 -4.37
C SER A 149 22.31 -6.41 -5.69
N ILE A 150 22.76 -5.21 -6.07
CA ILE A 150 23.36 -4.96 -7.38
C ILE A 150 24.84 -4.63 -7.29
N ASP A 151 25.63 -5.29 -8.13
CA ASP A 151 27.00 -4.92 -8.45
C ASP A 151 26.97 -3.98 -9.67
N LYS A 152 27.14 -2.67 -9.40
CA LYS A 152 27.03 -1.61 -10.42
C LYS A 152 28.07 -1.76 -11.53
N GLU A 153 29.25 -2.29 -11.22
CA GLU A 153 30.32 -2.46 -12.20
C GLU A 153 29.92 -3.55 -13.20
N LYS A 154 29.44 -4.69 -12.70
CA LYS A 154 28.94 -5.78 -13.54
C LYS A 154 27.71 -5.43 -14.35
N LEU A 155 26.81 -4.62 -13.80
CA LEU A 155 25.65 -4.14 -14.55
C LEU A 155 26.09 -3.33 -15.79
N LYS A 156 27.14 -2.50 -15.65
CA LYS A 156 27.67 -1.69 -16.75
C LYS A 156 28.40 -2.52 -17.81
N GLU A 157 28.99 -3.65 -17.40
CA GLU A 157 29.65 -4.62 -18.27
C GLU A 157 28.67 -5.49 -19.08
N LEU A 158 27.42 -5.62 -18.62
CA LEU A 158 26.39 -6.38 -19.34
C LEU A 158 26.14 -5.80 -20.73
N ASP A 159 25.96 -6.68 -21.71
CA ASP A 159 25.59 -6.28 -23.06
C ASP A 159 24.18 -5.67 -23.08
N LYS A 160 23.97 -4.69 -23.99
CA LYS A 160 22.77 -3.87 -24.00
C LYS A 160 21.52 -4.64 -24.39
N GLU A 161 21.68 -5.68 -25.20
CA GLU A 161 20.58 -6.56 -25.63
C GLU A 161 20.08 -7.41 -24.46
N SER A 162 20.98 -8.00 -23.67
CA SER A 162 20.64 -8.72 -22.44
C SER A 162 20.02 -7.80 -21.39
N LEU A 163 20.52 -6.57 -21.27
CA LEU A 163 19.96 -5.56 -20.34
C LEU A 163 18.50 -5.23 -20.70
N GLU A 164 18.23 -4.95 -21.97
CA GLU A 164 16.88 -4.65 -22.46
C GLU A 164 15.97 -5.87 -22.42
N LYS A 165 16.48 -7.06 -22.71
CA LYS A 165 15.70 -8.31 -22.60
C LYS A 165 15.31 -8.64 -21.16
N LEU A 166 16.14 -8.25 -20.18
CA LEU A 166 15.84 -8.48 -18.77
C LEU A 166 14.84 -7.46 -18.23
N PHE A 167 15.11 -6.17 -18.46
CA PHE A 167 14.34 -5.09 -17.82
C PHE A 167 13.27 -4.47 -18.72
N GLY A 168 13.47 -4.46 -20.02
CA GLY A 168 12.58 -3.84 -21.00
C GLY A 168 11.31 -4.64 -21.26
N PRO A 169 10.48 -4.16 -22.22
CA PRO A 169 9.14 -4.70 -22.48
C PRO A 169 9.14 -6.11 -23.07
N SER A 170 10.26 -6.57 -23.64
CA SER A 170 10.42 -7.93 -24.14
C SER A 170 10.73 -8.95 -23.03
N GLY A 171 11.04 -8.46 -21.82
CA GLY A 171 11.36 -9.27 -20.65
C GLY A 171 10.16 -9.57 -19.77
N THR A 172 10.19 -10.71 -19.07
CA THR A 172 9.10 -11.10 -18.16
C THR A 172 9.26 -10.58 -16.74
N PHE A 173 10.47 -10.17 -16.35
CA PHE A 173 10.78 -9.79 -14.97
C PHE A 173 10.05 -8.51 -14.56
N THR A 174 10.25 -7.43 -15.32
CA THR A 174 9.68 -6.12 -14.99
C THR A 174 8.17 -6.09 -15.14
N GLU A 175 7.62 -6.78 -16.16
CA GLU A 175 6.18 -6.93 -16.34
C GLU A 175 5.53 -7.63 -15.14
N LYS A 176 6.09 -8.76 -14.70
CA LYS A 176 5.59 -9.48 -13.51
C LYS A 176 5.69 -8.64 -12.26
N ILE A 177 6.80 -7.91 -12.06
CA ILE A 177 6.95 -7.03 -10.90
C ILE A 177 5.96 -5.87 -10.92
N ALA A 178 5.73 -5.25 -12.08
CA ALA A 178 4.72 -4.20 -12.24
C ALA A 178 3.34 -4.73 -11.85
N PHE A 179 2.93 -5.86 -12.43
CA PHE A 179 1.65 -6.49 -12.12
C PHE A 179 1.50 -6.85 -10.64
N LEU A 180 2.52 -7.47 -10.04
CA LEU A 180 2.49 -7.81 -8.61
C LEU A 180 2.47 -6.54 -7.73
N GLY A 181 3.21 -5.51 -8.11
CA GLY A 181 3.20 -4.21 -7.44
C GLY A 181 1.80 -3.59 -7.43
N GLU A 182 1.08 -3.62 -8.55
CA GLU A 182 -0.30 -3.13 -8.65
C GLU A 182 -1.22 -3.90 -7.69
N ARG A 183 -1.13 -5.24 -7.68
CA ARG A 183 -1.93 -6.07 -6.77
C ARG A 183 -1.64 -5.81 -5.29
N VAL A 184 -0.38 -5.55 -4.96
CA VAL A 184 0.02 -5.18 -3.60
C VAL A 184 -0.51 -3.80 -3.24
N ALA A 185 -0.40 -2.81 -4.14
CA ALA A 185 -0.92 -1.46 -3.92
C ALA A 185 -2.44 -1.50 -3.70
N ASP A 186 -3.19 -2.17 -4.58
CA ASP A 186 -4.65 -2.34 -4.47
C ASP A 186 -5.04 -3.00 -3.14
N ASN A 187 -4.32 -4.07 -2.77
CA ASN A 187 -4.59 -4.78 -1.51
C ASN A 187 -4.31 -3.89 -0.30
N ALA A 188 -3.21 -3.14 -0.33
CA ALA A 188 -2.82 -2.24 0.74
C ALA A 188 -3.82 -1.09 0.87
N GLY A 189 -4.21 -0.45 -0.23
CA GLY A 189 -5.23 0.61 -0.24
C GLY A 189 -6.57 0.12 0.30
N ALA A 190 -7.02 -1.08 -0.13
CA ALA A 190 -8.24 -1.68 0.38
C ALA A 190 -8.19 -1.96 1.90
N ASN A 191 -7.05 -2.46 2.40
CA ASN A 191 -6.86 -2.66 3.83
C ASN A 191 -6.78 -1.34 4.60
N ALA A 192 -6.08 -0.32 4.08
CA ALA A 192 -6.03 1.01 4.68
C ALA A 192 -7.43 1.63 4.83
N LEU A 193 -8.27 1.48 3.80
CA LEU A 193 -9.67 1.88 3.84
C LEU A 193 -10.48 1.06 4.85
N SER A 194 -10.26 -0.25 4.95
CA SER A 194 -10.94 -1.11 5.92
C SER A 194 -10.61 -0.74 7.38
N TYR A 195 -9.37 -0.32 7.65
CA TYR A 195 -8.96 0.15 8.97
C TYR A 195 -9.26 1.63 9.21
N SER A 196 -9.80 2.34 8.21
CA SER A 196 -10.32 3.69 8.42
C SER A 196 -11.60 3.62 9.24
N SER A 197 -11.66 4.38 10.33
CA SER A 197 -12.89 4.57 11.08
C SER A 197 -13.93 5.11 10.10
N LYS A 198 -15.04 4.40 9.87
CA LYS A 198 -16.08 4.87 8.94
C LYS A 198 -16.61 6.25 9.29
N TYR A 199 -16.42 6.69 10.54
CA TYR A 199 -16.85 7.97 11.08
C TYR A 199 -15.77 8.60 11.96
N ASN A 200 -15.68 9.93 11.96
CA ASN A 200 -14.91 10.68 12.95
C ASN A 200 -15.68 10.82 14.28
N ALA A 201 -15.03 11.38 15.31
CA ALA A 201 -15.64 11.62 16.62
C ALA A 201 -16.88 12.56 16.59
N SER A 202 -17.11 13.25 15.47
CA SER A 202 -18.28 14.09 15.22
C SER A 202 -19.37 13.39 14.38
N GLY A 203 -19.22 12.09 14.07
CA GLY A 203 -20.17 11.32 13.28
C GLY A 203 -20.09 11.56 11.76
N ASN A 204 -19.05 12.26 11.26
CA ASN A 204 -18.88 12.48 9.83
C ASN A 204 -18.17 11.29 9.18
N SER A 205 -18.67 10.85 8.02
CA SER A 205 -18.05 9.73 7.31
C SER A 205 -16.70 10.10 6.70
N TYR A 206 -15.67 9.29 6.96
CA TYR A 206 -14.37 9.42 6.25
C TYR A 206 -14.41 8.83 4.83
N ALA A 207 -15.48 8.09 4.50
CA ALA A 207 -15.70 7.47 3.19
C ALA A 207 -15.78 8.49 2.03
N ALA A 208 -15.90 9.79 2.32
CA ALA A 208 -15.93 10.84 1.30
C ALA A 208 -14.60 11.04 0.53
N PHE A 209 -13.49 10.46 0.99
CA PHE A 209 -12.18 10.62 0.33
C PHE A 209 -11.76 9.46 -0.60
N GLY A 210 -12.62 8.44 -0.78
CA GLY A 210 -12.28 7.19 -1.48
C GLY A 210 -12.89 6.96 -2.86
N SER A 211 -13.80 7.81 -3.36
CA SER A 211 -14.38 7.63 -4.70
C SER A 211 -13.46 8.21 -5.80
N LYS A 212 -12.27 7.64 -5.99
CA LYS A 212 -11.46 7.91 -7.20
C LYS A 212 -11.90 7.08 -8.42
N TYR A 213 -12.86 6.15 -8.23
CA TYR A 213 -13.35 5.26 -9.29
C TYR A 213 -14.89 5.18 -9.37
N ASP A 214 -15.61 6.25 -9.04
CA ASP A 214 -16.99 6.41 -9.54
C ASP A 214 -16.92 6.87 -11.01
N ILE A 215 -16.68 5.92 -11.92
CA ILE A 215 -16.65 6.15 -13.39
C ILE A 215 -18.06 6.14 -14.00
N TRP A 216 -19.08 6.40 -13.19
CA TRP A 216 -20.45 6.67 -13.66
C TRP A 216 -21.05 7.81 -12.84
N GLY A 217 -20.78 9.01 -13.32
CA GLY A 217 -21.55 10.23 -13.11
C GLY A 217 -21.71 10.92 -14.46
#